data_AF-A0A962SNP4-F1
#
_entry.id   AF-A0A962SNP4-F1
#
_cell.length_a   1.000
_cell.length_b   1.000
_cell.length_c   1.000
_cell.angle_alpha   90.00
_cell.angle_beta   90.00
_cell.angle_gamma   90.00
#
_symmetry.space_group_name_H-M   'P 1'
#
loop_
_entity.id
_entity.type
_entity.pdbx_description
1 polymer ?
#
loop_
_entity_poly.entity_id
_entity_poly.type
_entity_poly.pdbx_seq_one_letter_code
_entity_poly.pdbx_strand_id
1 'polypeptide(L)'
;MSTTPGLAAVVGALRRAAWRPMAPRLALTALMLFGCEQGVSDPFPGNAPRADAKRMIVLGFDGMDYGLTRRFIEQGRMPNLKRLAETGQFQSLATSVPPQSPVAWSNFITGLDSGGHGIFDFMHRDPLQLLPYLSTSRAKPASSSIELGRYRIPLSSGSVELLRHGETFWEVLESHGVETSIIRMPTNFPPSGSATREISGMGTPDILGTYGISSLYTSEPLRYQGRQLNGGRIYP
;
A
#
# COMPACT_ATOMS: atom_id res chain seq x y z
N MET A 1 -2.17 59.33 18.88
CA MET A 1 -2.44 60.64 18.24
C MET A 1 -1.55 60.69 17.01
N SER A 2 -2.08 60.34 15.83
CA SER A 2 -2.54 61.28 14.76
C SER A 2 -1.36 62.05 14.12
N THR A 3 -1.23 62.21 12.80
CA THR A 3 -2.15 61.96 11.67
C THR A 3 -1.38 61.97 10.33
N THR A 4 -1.80 61.23 9.31
CA THR A 4 -1.38 61.39 7.89
C THR A 4 -2.25 62.47 7.18
N PRO A 5 -1.74 63.25 6.19
CA PRO A 5 -1.78 62.92 4.73
C PRO A 5 -0.52 63.45 3.95
N GLY A 6 -0.38 63.42 2.60
CA GLY A 6 -1.08 62.70 1.52
C GLY A 6 -1.04 63.39 0.12
N LEU A 7 -0.34 62.76 -0.86
CA LEU A 7 -0.32 62.96 -2.35
C LEU A 7 -0.01 64.33 -3.02
N ALA A 8 0.98 64.32 -3.95
CA ALA A 8 0.96 64.80 -5.37
C ALA A 8 2.40 64.69 -5.99
N ALA A 9 2.69 63.91 -7.07
CA ALA A 9 2.57 64.21 -8.52
C ALA A 9 3.69 65.18 -9.07
N VAL A 10 4.21 65.18 -10.32
CA VAL A 10 3.88 64.60 -11.66
C VAL A 10 5.17 64.42 -12.54
N VAL A 11 5.39 63.29 -13.27
CA VAL A 11 6.16 63.24 -14.56
C VAL A 11 5.63 62.12 -15.49
N GLY A 12 5.35 62.44 -16.76
CA GLY A 12 5.05 61.49 -17.86
C GLY A 12 6.27 61.25 -18.78
N ALA A 13 6.20 60.51 -19.90
CA ALA A 13 5.02 60.16 -20.69
C ALA A 13 5.22 58.96 -21.64
N LEU A 14 4.09 58.30 -21.95
CA LEU A 14 3.67 57.75 -23.27
C LEU A 14 4.71 57.24 -24.29
N ARG A 15 4.56 55.95 -24.65
CA ARG A 15 4.06 55.57 -26.00
C ARG A 15 3.43 54.17 -26.02
N ARG A 16 2.27 54.05 -26.67
CA ARG A 16 1.58 52.78 -26.94
C ARG A 16 1.78 52.40 -28.40
N ALA A 17 1.85 51.11 -28.71
CA ALA A 17 1.58 50.58 -30.04
C ALA A 17 0.85 49.24 -29.87
N ALA A 18 -0.20 49.02 -30.66
CA ALA A 18 -1.07 47.86 -30.55
C ALA A 18 -1.31 47.22 -31.92
N TRP A 19 -1.41 45.89 -31.92
CA TRP A 19 -2.37 45.11 -32.72
C TRP A 19 -2.46 45.39 -34.24
N ARG A 20 -1.93 44.50 -35.10
CA ARG A 20 -2.74 43.61 -35.98
C ARG A 20 -1.92 42.62 -36.85
N PRO A 21 -2.56 41.56 -37.41
CA PRO A 21 -1.92 40.26 -37.64
C PRO A 21 -1.66 39.92 -39.12
N MET A 22 -0.96 38.81 -39.39
CA MET A 22 -1.12 38.04 -40.62
C MET A 22 -0.73 36.55 -40.44
N ALA A 23 -1.66 35.68 -40.81
CA ALA A 23 -1.43 34.36 -41.40
C ALA A 23 -2.07 34.39 -42.81
N PRO A 24 -1.87 33.42 -43.74
CA PRO A 24 -1.27 32.10 -43.57
C PRO A 24 -0.31 31.65 -44.71
N ARG A 25 0.20 30.40 -44.62
CA ARG A 25 0.41 29.39 -45.71
C ARG A 25 1.75 28.64 -45.64
N LEU A 26 1.63 27.32 -45.46
CA LEU A 26 2.33 26.25 -46.17
C LEU A 26 3.84 26.42 -46.47
N ALA A 27 4.66 25.78 -45.63
CA ALA A 27 5.86 25.09 -46.10
C ALA A 27 5.83 23.66 -45.55
N LEU A 28 5.44 22.71 -46.40
CA LEU A 28 5.55 21.29 -46.09
C LEU A 28 7.03 20.91 -46.28
N THR A 29 7.74 20.57 -45.19
CA THR A 29 9.12 20.10 -45.28
C THR A 29 9.28 18.89 -44.39
N ALA A 30 9.36 17.72 -45.02
CA ALA A 30 9.63 16.47 -44.33
C ALA A 30 11.07 16.50 -43.79
N LEU A 31 11.25 16.25 -42.50
CA LEU A 31 12.57 16.02 -41.92
C LEU A 31 12.57 14.81 -40.98
N MET A 32 13.15 13.74 -41.50
CA MET A 32 13.83 12.65 -40.80
C MET A 32 13.07 11.81 -39.76
N LEU A 33 12.96 10.54 -40.13
CA LEU A 33 12.84 9.38 -39.27
C LEU A 33 13.75 9.50 -38.02
N PHE A 34 13.14 9.69 -36.85
CA PHE A 34 13.63 9.11 -35.60
C PHE A 34 12.48 8.37 -34.93
N GLY A 35 12.26 7.14 -35.39
CA GLY A 35 11.65 6.12 -34.54
C GLY A 35 12.64 5.79 -33.43
N CYS A 36 12.46 6.42 -32.27
CA CYS A 36 12.97 5.91 -31.01
C CYS A 36 11.76 5.60 -30.17
N GLU A 37 11.62 4.34 -29.78
CA GLU A 37 10.58 3.91 -28.87
C GLU A 37 10.63 4.80 -27.62
N GLN A 38 9.52 5.46 -27.30
CA GLN A 38 9.27 5.97 -25.97
C GLN A 38 9.04 4.75 -25.07
N GLY A 39 10.13 4.02 -24.78
CA GLY A 39 10.14 2.98 -23.78
C GLY A 39 9.61 3.57 -22.50
N VAL A 40 8.60 2.93 -21.91
CA VAL A 40 7.99 3.36 -20.66
C VAL A 40 9.11 3.52 -19.64
N SER A 41 9.43 4.76 -19.28
CA SER A 41 10.45 5.06 -18.29
C SER A 41 10.04 4.37 -17.00
N ASP A 42 10.93 3.52 -16.46
CA ASP A 42 10.67 2.83 -15.20
C ASP A 42 10.30 3.89 -14.14
N PRO A 43 9.08 3.86 -13.57
CA PRO A 43 8.66 4.84 -12.58
C PRO A 43 9.46 4.75 -11.26
N PHE A 44 10.34 3.74 -11.11
CA PHE A 44 11.14 3.51 -9.91
C PHE A 44 12.63 3.28 -10.25
N PRO A 45 13.39 4.35 -10.55
CA PRO A 45 14.82 4.25 -10.85
C PRO A 45 15.65 3.89 -9.60
N GLY A 46 15.75 2.58 -9.32
CA GLY A 46 16.78 2.01 -8.43
C GLY A 46 18.11 1.86 -9.17
N ASN A 47 19.20 1.53 -8.45
CA ASN A 47 20.46 1.23 -9.13
C ASN A 47 20.28 -0.04 -9.97
N ALA A 48 20.79 -0.02 -11.20
CA ALA A 48 20.84 -1.23 -12.02
C ALA A 48 21.64 -2.31 -11.26
N PRO A 49 21.05 -3.47 -10.92
CA PRO A 49 21.75 -4.47 -10.13
C PRO A 49 23.00 -4.94 -10.86
N ARG A 50 24.14 -5.00 -10.16
CA ARG A 50 25.39 -5.48 -10.76
C ARG A 50 25.16 -6.87 -11.38
N ALA A 51 25.65 -7.05 -12.61
CA ALA A 51 25.34 -8.21 -13.44
C ALA A 51 25.86 -9.55 -12.89
N ASP A 52 26.75 -9.51 -11.89
CA ASP A 52 27.38 -10.62 -11.19
C ASP A 52 26.73 -10.97 -9.83
N ALA A 53 25.82 -10.13 -9.32
CA ALA A 53 25.21 -10.33 -8.02
C ALA A 53 24.14 -11.43 -8.02
N LYS A 54 24.27 -12.42 -7.13
CA LYS A 54 23.24 -13.45 -6.89
C LYS A 54 21.98 -12.79 -6.33
N ARG A 55 20.84 -12.98 -6.99
CA ARG A 55 19.53 -12.51 -6.52
C ARG A 55 18.82 -13.59 -5.73
N MET A 56 18.07 -13.18 -4.69
CA MET A 56 17.16 -14.03 -3.94
C MET A 56 15.72 -13.64 -4.25
N ILE A 57 14.82 -14.63 -4.32
CA ILE A 57 13.37 -14.43 -4.40
C ILE A 57 12.74 -15.25 -3.28
N VAL A 58 11.92 -14.61 -2.45
CA VAL A 58 11.10 -15.29 -1.45
C VAL A 58 9.65 -15.24 -1.90
N LEU A 59 9.01 -16.40 -2.02
CA LEU A 59 7.59 -16.54 -2.37
C LEU A 59 6.86 -17.10 -1.15
N GLY A 60 5.97 -16.30 -0.57
CA GLY A 60 5.13 -16.72 0.55
C GLY A 60 3.69 -17.03 0.09
N PHE A 61 3.13 -18.11 0.62
CA PHE A 61 1.78 -18.58 0.30
C PHE A 61 0.97 -18.71 1.60
N ASP A 62 -0.06 -17.87 1.75
CA ASP A 62 -0.92 -17.90 2.95
C ASP A 62 -1.74 -19.21 3.00
N GLY A 63 -1.85 -19.82 4.18
CA GLY A 63 -2.57 -21.08 4.39
C GLY A 63 -2.00 -22.32 3.68
N MET A 64 -0.77 -22.30 3.15
CA MET A 64 -0.20 -23.43 2.42
C MET A 64 0.29 -24.56 3.35
N ASP A 65 -0.60 -25.51 3.66
CA ASP A 65 -0.29 -26.67 4.50
C ASP A 65 0.75 -27.61 3.86
N TYR A 66 1.70 -28.09 4.69
CA TYR A 66 2.76 -29.01 4.31
C TYR A 66 2.22 -30.39 3.89
N GLY A 67 1.24 -30.93 4.63
CA GLY A 67 0.69 -32.27 4.40
C GLY A 67 -0.08 -32.38 3.08
N LEU A 68 -0.95 -31.40 2.80
CA LEU A 68 -1.67 -31.25 1.53
C LEU A 68 -0.69 -30.99 0.38
N THR A 69 0.31 -30.13 0.58
CA THR A 69 1.36 -29.86 -0.42
C THR A 69 2.09 -31.14 -0.83
N ARG A 70 2.58 -31.92 0.15
CA ARG A 70 3.26 -33.20 -0.07
C ARG A 70 2.37 -34.18 -0.83
N ARG A 71 1.11 -34.34 -0.39
CA ARG A 71 0.12 -35.22 -1.03
C ARG A 71 -0.12 -34.85 -2.50
N PHE A 72 -0.22 -33.56 -2.83
CA PHE A 72 -0.44 -33.13 -4.22
C PHE A 72 0.82 -33.22 -5.09
N ILE A 73 2.02 -33.13 -4.50
CA ILE A 73 3.28 -33.47 -5.18
C ILE A 73 3.31 -34.97 -5.53
N GLU A 74 2.97 -35.85 -4.58
CA GLU A 74 2.91 -37.31 -4.77
C GLU A 74 1.86 -37.72 -5.82
N GLN A 75 0.72 -37.03 -5.86
CA GLN A 75 -0.31 -37.20 -6.90
C GLN A 75 0.08 -36.62 -8.27
N GLY A 76 1.30 -36.08 -8.45
CA GLY A 76 1.76 -35.48 -9.70
C GLY A 76 1.08 -34.14 -10.06
N ARG A 77 0.29 -33.56 -9.15
CA ARG A 77 -0.51 -32.34 -9.40
C ARG A 77 0.28 -31.05 -9.26
N MET A 78 1.47 -31.07 -8.66
CA MET A 78 2.33 -29.90 -8.45
C MET A 78 3.76 -30.12 -8.97
N PRO A 79 3.96 -30.29 -10.29
CA PRO A 79 5.25 -30.67 -10.88
C PRO A 79 6.37 -29.64 -10.64
N ASN A 80 6.05 -28.35 -10.60
CA ASN A 80 7.04 -27.30 -10.32
C ASN A 80 7.57 -27.34 -8.88
N LEU A 81 6.68 -27.56 -7.89
CA LEU A 81 7.07 -27.73 -6.50
C LEU A 81 7.81 -29.05 -6.27
N LYS A 82 7.41 -30.13 -6.96
CA LYS A 82 8.15 -31.40 -6.99
C LYS A 82 9.60 -31.16 -7.41
N ARG A 83 9.81 -30.51 -8.56
CA ARG A 83 11.16 -30.19 -9.07
C ARG A 83 11.96 -29.35 -8.06
N LEU A 84 11.35 -28.33 -7.46
CA LEU A 84 12.03 -27.49 -6.46
C LEU A 84 12.45 -28.29 -5.22
N ALA A 85 11.58 -29.19 -4.73
CA ALA A 85 11.88 -30.08 -3.62
C ALA A 85 13.03 -31.06 -3.94
N GLU A 86 13.04 -31.63 -5.15
CA GLU A 86 14.09 -32.55 -5.63
C GLU A 86 15.44 -31.87 -5.86
N THR A 87 15.46 -30.61 -6.29
CA THR A 87 16.69 -29.82 -6.50
C THR A 87 17.16 -29.04 -5.27
N GLY A 88 16.47 -29.16 -4.14
CA GLY A 88 16.64 -28.29 -2.98
C GLY A 88 16.23 -28.97 -1.68
N GLN A 89 15.35 -28.32 -0.93
CA GLN A 89 14.79 -28.88 0.31
C GLN A 89 13.30 -28.58 0.39
N PHE A 90 12.54 -29.53 0.93
CA PHE A 90 11.14 -29.38 1.27
C PHE A 90 10.91 -30.02 2.65
N GLN A 91 10.62 -29.20 3.65
CA GLN A 91 10.52 -29.60 5.05
C GLN A 91 9.28 -28.97 5.70
N SER A 92 8.79 -29.60 6.76
CA SER A 92 7.71 -29.04 7.57
C SER A 92 8.27 -27.94 8.46
N LEU A 93 7.60 -26.79 8.50
CA LEU A 93 7.88 -25.70 9.43
C LEU A 93 6.79 -25.63 10.50
N ALA A 94 7.16 -25.21 11.70
CA ALA A 94 6.20 -24.87 12.74
C ALA A 94 5.47 -23.56 12.38
N THR A 95 4.20 -23.44 12.77
CA THR A 95 3.41 -22.22 12.63
C THR A 95 3.57 -21.30 13.83
N SER A 96 3.09 -20.05 13.72
CA SER A 96 3.08 -19.09 14.83
C SER A 96 2.13 -19.50 15.95
N VAL A 97 2.33 -18.91 17.13
CA VAL A 97 1.38 -18.99 18.24
C VAL A 97 0.86 -17.58 18.56
N PRO A 98 -0.44 -17.30 18.37
CA PRO A 98 -1.46 -18.17 17.76
C PRO A 98 -1.28 -18.37 16.24
N PRO A 99 -1.88 -19.42 15.64
CA PRO A 99 -1.72 -19.78 14.23
C PRO A 99 -2.62 -18.94 13.32
N GLN A 100 -2.52 -17.62 13.42
CA GLN A 100 -3.25 -16.64 12.62
C GLN A 100 -2.32 -16.04 11.57
N SER A 101 -2.79 -15.88 10.32
CA SER A 101 -2.00 -15.28 9.23
C SER A 101 -1.28 -13.98 9.64
N PRO A 102 -1.91 -12.95 10.25
CA PRO A 102 -1.22 -11.72 10.60
C PRO A 102 -0.12 -11.91 11.66
N VAL A 103 -0.20 -12.96 12.48
CA VAL A 103 0.86 -13.32 13.42
C VAL A 103 2.00 -13.99 12.65
N ALA A 104 1.71 -15.04 11.88
CA ALA A 104 2.72 -15.74 11.07
C ALA A 104 3.50 -14.84 10.12
N TRP A 105 2.83 -13.88 9.47
CA TRP A 105 3.51 -12.88 8.63
C TRP A 105 4.34 -11.90 9.44
N SER A 106 3.89 -11.46 10.62
CA SER A 106 4.69 -10.59 11.50
C SER A 106 5.92 -11.31 12.06
N ASN A 107 5.82 -12.59 12.44
CA ASN A 107 6.95 -13.46 12.76
C ASN A 107 7.96 -13.50 11.60
N PHE A 108 7.48 -13.76 10.37
CA PHE A 108 8.34 -13.82 9.18
C PHE A 108 9.04 -12.48 8.87
N ILE A 109 8.34 -11.36 9.03
CA ILE A 109 8.87 -10.02 8.74
C ILE A 109 9.99 -9.63 9.73
N THR A 110 9.84 -9.98 11.01
CA THR A 110 10.65 -9.42 12.12
C THR A 110 11.59 -10.42 12.79
N GLY A 111 11.37 -11.72 12.60
CA GLY A 111 12.03 -12.77 13.38
C GLY A 111 11.56 -12.87 14.85
N LEU A 112 10.63 -12.02 15.28
CA LEU A 112 10.09 -11.99 16.64
C LEU A 112 8.88 -12.93 16.79
N ASP A 113 8.45 -13.15 18.04
CA ASP A 113 7.16 -13.77 18.35
C ASP A 113 6.05 -12.70 18.54
N SER A 114 4.83 -13.17 18.81
CA SER A 114 3.65 -12.33 19.01
C SER A 114 3.81 -11.33 20.18
N GLY A 115 4.62 -11.67 21.20
CA GLY A 115 4.99 -10.76 22.27
C GLY A 115 5.93 -9.64 21.82
N GLY A 116 6.91 -9.96 20.94
CA GLY A 116 7.87 -8.99 20.42
C GLY A 116 7.31 -8.04 19.36
N HIS A 117 6.52 -8.53 18.40
CA HIS A 117 5.96 -7.68 17.33
C HIS A 117 4.53 -7.17 17.62
N GLY A 118 3.90 -7.61 18.72
CA GLY A 118 2.63 -7.07 19.24
C GLY A 118 1.35 -7.51 18.52
N ILE A 119 1.43 -8.40 17.52
CA ILE A 119 0.27 -8.85 16.74
C ILE A 119 -0.17 -10.23 17.26
N PHE A 120 -1.47 -10.37 17.54
CA PHE A 120 -2.03 -11.56 18.20
C PHE A 120 -3.25 -12.17 17.48
N ASP A 121 -3.91 -11.41 16.60
CA ASP A 121 -5.04 -11.86 15.77
C ASP A 121 -5.18 -10.86 14.60
N PHE A 122 -6.25 -10.90 13.82
CA PHE A 122 -6.68 -9.82 12.91
C PHE A 122 -7.34 -8.65 13.65
N MET A 123 -7.96 -8.94 14.81
CA MET A 123 -8.64 -7.97 15.64
C MET A 123 -8.05 -7.94 17.05
N HIS A 124 -7.68 -6.76 17.53
CA HIS A 124 -7.42 -6.54 18.94
C HIS A 124 -8.66 -5.95 19.62
N ARG A 125 -8.64 -5.87 20.95
CA ARG A 125 -9.71 -5.27 21.76
C ARG A 125 -9.11 -4.23 22.69
N ASP A 126 -9.71 -3.04 22.74
CA ASP A 126 -9.35 -2.01 23.71
C ASP A 126 -9.72 -2.50 25.12
N PRO A 127 -8.81 -2.52 26.11
CA PRO A 127 -9.10 -3.07 27.43
C PRO A 127 -10.00 -2.17 28.29
N LEU A 128 -10.13 -0.88 27.96
CA LEU A 128 -10.95 0.10 28.67
C LEU A 128 -12.34 0.21 28.05
N GLN A 129 -12.41 0.32 26.71
CA GLN A 129 -13.65 0.49 25.96
C GLN A 129 -14.31 -0.84 25.59
N LEU A 130 -13.57 -1.95 25.66
CA LEU A 130 -13.96 -3.29 25.24
C LEU A 130 -14.30 -3.41 23.73
N LEU A 131 -14.07 -2.35 22.96
CA LEU A 131 -14.34 -2.29 21.52
C LEU A 131 -13.22 -2.96 20.70
N PRO A 132 -13.57 -3.67 19.61
CA PRO A 132 -12.59 -4.27 18.73
C PRO A 132 -12.00 -3.24 17.76
N TYR A 133 -10.72 -3.40 17.41
CA TYR A 133 -10.02 -2.61 16.39
C TYR A 133 -9.08 -3.50 15.56
N LEU A 134 -8.69 -3.06 14.37
CA LEU A 134 -7.77 -3.82 13.51
C LEU A 134 -6.41 -3.94 14.19
N SER A 135 -5.89 -5.16 14.31
CA SER A 135 -4.62 -5.40 15.01
C SER A 135 -3.40 -4.88 14.24
N THR A 136 -3.47 -4.82 12.91
CA THR A 136 -2.33 -4.52 12.04
C THR A 136 -2.11 -3.02 11.85
N SER A 137 -3.17 -2.23 11.84
CA SER A 137 -3.09 -0.79 11.59
C SER A 137 -4.22 -0.01 12.25
N ARG A 138 -3.97 1.27 12.57
CA ARG A 138 -4.96 2.16 13.19
C ARG A 138 -5.11 3.45 12.40
N ALA A 139 -6.25 3.63 11.75
CA ALA A 139 -6.62 4.90 11.13
C ALA A 139 -6.96 5.94 12.20
N LYS A 140 -6.35 7.12 12.11
CA LYS A 140 -6.60 8.30 12.95
C LYS A 140 -7.14 9.43 12.05
N PRO A 141 -8.30 10.03 12.38
CA PRO A 141 -8.85 11.13 11.60
C PRO A 141 -7.99 12.39 11.71
N ALA A 142 -8.31 13.40 10.91
CA ALA A 142 -7.71 14.73 11.03
C ALA A 142 -7.87 15.28 12.46
N SER A 143 -6.77 15.77 13.05
CA SER A 143 -6.77 16.36 14.39
C SER A 143 -7.47 17.72 14.45
N SER A 144 -7.65 18.38 13.31
CA SER A 144 -8.30 19.69 13.19
C SER A 144 -9.20 19.76 11.96
N SER A 145 -10.36 20.42 12.11
CA SER A 145 -11.35 20.60 11.05
C SER A 145 -12.25 21.80 11.33
N ILE A 146 -12.67 22.51 10.29
CA ILE A 146 -13.71 23.55 10.36
C ILE A 146 -15.06 22.95 9.98
N GLU A 147 -16.12 23.32 10.70
CA GLU A 147 -17.49 22.97 10.33
C GLU A 147 -18.16 24.18 9.66
N LEU A 148 -18.59 24.00 8.41
CA LEU A 148 -19.29 25.00 7.60
C LEU A 148 -20.66 24.45 7.22
N GLY A 149 -21.64 24.70 8.10
CA GLY A 149 -22.97 24.09 7.98
C GLY A 149 -22.88 22.56 8.09
N ARG A 150 -23.28 21.85 7.02
CA ARG A 150 -23.20 20.37 6.96
C ARG A 150 -21.82 19.81 6.57
N TYR A 151 -20.87 20.66 6.22
CA TYR A 151 -19.56 20.24 5.72
C TYR A 151 -18.51 20.31 6.82
N ARG A 152 -17.80 19.20 7.05
CA ARG A 152 -16.63 19.16 7.92
C ARG A 152 -15.38 19.13 7.06
N ILE A 153 -14.67 20.24 7.00
CA ILE A 153 -13.47 20.44 6.17
C ILE A 153 -12.24 20.15 7.04
N PRO A 154 -11.47 19.09 6.79
CA PRO A 154 -10.25 18.81 7.54
C PRO A 154 -9.17 19.87 7.24
N LEU A 155 -8.54 20.39 8.28
CA LEU A 155 -7.39 21.31 8.18
C LEU A 155 -6.05 20.58 8.24
N SER A 156 -6.03 19.36 8.74
CA SER A 156 -4.87 18.45 8.73
C SER A 156 -5.21 17.18 7.94
N SER A 157 -4.20 16.44 7.49
CA SER A 157 -4.41 15.07 7.05
C SER A 157 -4.84 14.19 8.24
N GLY A 158 -5.51 13.07 7.94
CA GLY A 158 -5.48 11.91 8.83
C GLY A 158 -4.14 11.18 8.73
N SER A 159 -3.98 10.11 9.49
CA SER A 159 -2.81 9.22 9.42
C SER A 159 -3.24 7.78 9.65
N VAL A 160 -2.48 6.81 9.14
CA VAL A 160 -2.60 5.41 9.56
C VAL A 160 -1.30 5.00 10.25
N GLU A 161 -1.44 4.40 11.43
CA GLU A 161 -0.35 3.88 12.25
C GLU A 161 -0.20 2.38 11.98
N LEU A 162 1.04 1.92 11.71
CA LEU A 162 1.36 0.50 11.67
C LEU A 162 1.52 0.01 13.11
N LEU A 163 0.76 -1.01 13.50
CA LEU A 163 0.76 -1.55 14.87
C LEU A 163 1.71 -2.74 15.05
N ARG A 164 2.30 -3.26 13.97
CA ARG A 164 3.38 -4.26 14.02
C ARG A 164 4.67 -3.57 14.46
N HIS A 165 5.26 -4.04 15.54
CA HIS A 165 6.57 -3.59 16.03
C HIS A 165 7.72 -4.48 15.49
N GLY A 166 8.96 -4.05 15.73
CA GLY A 166 10.17 -4.75 15.32
C GLY A 166 10.73 -4.29 13.96
N GLU A 167 12.05 -4.24 13.88
CA GLU A 167 12.83 -4.08 12.66
C GLU A 167 12.44 -5.17 11.66
N THR A 168 12.44 -4.83 10.37
CA THR A 168 12.10 -5.78 9.31
C THR A 168 13.36 -6.40 8.72
N PHE A 169 13.30 -7.67 8.27
CA PHE A 169 14.48 -8.28 7.64
C PHE A 169 14.96 -7.52 6.39
N TRP A 170 14.08 -6.77 5.71
CA TRP A 170 14.48 -5.94 4.57
C TRP A 170 15.18 -4.64 5.00
N GLU A 171 14.81 -4.03 6.13
CA GLU A 171 15.55 -2.90 6.71
C GLU A 171 17.00 -3.27 7.06
N VAL A 172 17.21 -4.49 7.58
CA VAL A 172 18.55 -5.06 7.78
C VAL A 172 19.29 -5.23 6.46
N LEU A 173 18.62 -5.65 5.38
CA LEU A 173 19.25 -5.80 4.05
C LEU A 173 19.63 -4.43 3.43
N GLU A 174 18.72 -3.45 3.50
CA GLU A 174 18.86 -2.13 2.90
C GLU A 174 19.93 -1.29 3.62
N SER A 175 19.99 -1.37 4.96
CA SER A 175 21.07 -0.77 5.76
C SER A 175 22.47 -1.35 5.43
N HIS A 176 22.53 -2.56 4.86
CA HIS A 176 23.75 -3.19 4.35
C HIS A 176 23.92 -3.06 2.82
N GLY A 177 23.12 -2.20 2.16
CA GLY A 177 23.24 -1.89 0.73
C GLY A 177 22.69 -2.97 -0.21
N VAL A 178 21.83 -3.86 0.28
CA VAL A 178 21.13 -4.87 -0.54
C VAL A 178 19.72 -4.36 -0.84
N GLU A 179 19.51 -3.83 -2.06
CA GLU A 179 18.20 -3.38 -2.52
C GLU A 179 17.15 -4.51 -2.45
N THR A 180 15.98 -4.20 -1.91
CA THR A 180 14.85 -5.13 -1.79
C THR A 180 13.65 -4.66 -2.60
N SER A 181 12.69 -5.56 -2.82
CA SER A 181 11.44 -5.24 -3.52
C SER A 181 10.33 -6.08 -2.92
N ILE A 182 9.53 -5.45 -2.08
CA ILE A 182 8.55 -6.05 -1.18
C ILE A 182 7.15 -5.84 -1.78
N ILE A 183 6.57 -6.92 -2.31
CA ILE A 183 5.34 -6.86 -3.11
C ILE A 183 4.20 -7.57 -2.38
N ARG A 184 3.13 -6.82 -2.08
CA ARG A 184 1.91 -7.30 -1.40
C ARG A 184 2.18 -7.96 -0.04
N MET A 185 3.16 -7.47 0.71
CA MET A 185 3.52 -8.03 2.02
C MET A 185 2.41 -7.81 3.05
N PRO A 186 1.84 -8.86 3.65
CA PRO A 186 0.84 -8.72 4.70
C PRO A 186 1.37 -7.98 5.94
N THR A 187 0.47 -7.46 6.76
CA THR A 187 0.81 -6.84 8.08
C THR A 187 1.83 -5.70 8.01
N ASN A 188 1.83 -5.00 6.88
CA ASN A 188 2.81 -3.99 6.53
C ASN A 188 2.14 -2.76 5.91
N PHE A 189 1.03 -2.30 6.53
CA PHE A 189 0.32 -1.08 6.15
C PHE A 189 0.25 -0.07 7.31
N PRO A 190 0.60 1.21 7.10
CA PRO A 190 1.28 1.73 5.91
C PRO A 190 2.61 0.98 5.65
N PRO A 191 3.14 1.03 4.42
CA PRO A 191 4.49 0.54 4.13
C PRO A 191 5.48 1.06 5.18
N SER A 192 6.42 0.22 5.61
CA SER A 192 7.41 0.58 6.62
C SER A 192 8.33 1.73 6.17
N GLY A 193 8.50 1.90 4.85
CA GLY A 193 9.34 2.91 4.22
C GLY A 193 10.82 2.54 4.15
N SER A 194 11.21 1.37 4.65
CA SER A 194 12.62 0.93 4.71
C SER A 194 13.08 0.15 3.48
N ALA A 195 12.17 -0.37 2.65
CA ALA A 195 12.51 -1.06 1.40
C ALA A 195 12.56 -0.12 0.19
N THR A 196 13.52 -0.33 -0.71
CA THR A 196 13.73 0.40 -1.98
C THR A 196 12.46 0.44 -2.83
N ARG A 197 11.68 -0.65 -2.85
CA ARG A 197 10.33 -0.72 -3.45
C ARG A 197 9.40 -1.49 -2.52
N GLU A 198 8.28 -0.90 -2.11
CA GLU A 198 7.39 -1.48 -1.10
C GLU A 198 5.90 -1.29 -1.45
N ILE A 199 5.13 -2.37 -1.42
CA ILE A 199 3.68 -2.38 -1.59
C ILE A 199 3.07 -3.28 -0.52
N SER A 200 2.20 -2.71 0.33
CA SER A 200 1.46 -3.44 1.36
C SER A 200 0.48 -4.47 0.79
N GLY A 201 0.19 -5.50 1.56
CA GLY A 201 -0.78 -6.55 1.24
C GLY A 201 -1.97 -6.59 2.18
N MET A 202 -2.31 -7.80 2.63
CA MET A 202 -3.34 -8.06 3.63
C MET A 202 -3.08 -7.22 4.91
N GLY A 203 -4.14 -6.67 5.50
CA GLY A 203 -4.04 -5.70 6.61
C GLY A 203 -4.06 -4.23 6.17
N THR A 204 -4.07 -3.94 4.87
CA THR A 204 -4.39 -2.62 4.31
C THR A 204 -5.88 -2.31 4.48
N PRO A 205 -6.26 -1.25 5.21
CA PRO A 205 -7.66 -0.89 5.43
C PRO A 205 -8.29 -0.19 4.22
N ASP A 206 -9.62 -0.15 4.19
CA ASP A 206 -10.37 0.64 3.23
C ASP A 206 -10.39 2.15 3.58
N ILE A 207 -11.07 2.96 2.75
CA ILE A 207 -11.20 4.42 2.95
C ILE A 207 -11.90 4.81 4.26
N LEU A 208 -12.58 3.86 4.92
CA LEU A 208 -13.24 4.06 6.21
C LEU A 208 -12.36 3.58 7.39
N GLY A 209 -11.15 3.08 7.13
CA GLY A 209 -10.26 2.52 8.15
C GLY A 209 -10.63 1.10 8.59
N THR A 210 -11.46 0.38 7.82
CA THR A 210 -11.96 -0.96 8.15
C THR A 210 -11.28 -2.06 7.32
N TYR A 211 -11.50 -3.33 7.66
CA TYR A 211 -10.99 -4.47 6.89
C TYR A 211 -11.75 -4.73 5.58
N GLY A 212 -12.58 -3.77 5.15
CA GLY A 212 -13.54 -3.91 4.06
C GLY A 212 -14.91 -4.40 4.54
N ILE A 213 -15.94 -4.02 3.79
CA ILE A 213 -17.33 -4.43 4.02
C ILE A 213 -17.70 -5.51 2.99
N SER A 214 -18.22 -6.65 3.44
CA SER A 214 -18.64 -7.72 2.55
C SER A 214 -19.89 -7.34 1.74
N SER A 215 -20.03 -7.87 0.53
CA SER A 215 -21.18 -7.61 -0.35
C SER A 215 -21.83 -8.92 -0.75
N LEU A 216 -23.11 -9.09 -0.41
CA LEU A 216 -23.95 -10.20 -0.86
C LEU A 216 -24.84 -9.72 -2.01
N TYR A 217 -24.58 -10.21 -3.23
CA TYR A 217 -25.45 -10.02 -4.38
C TYR A 217 -26.42 -11.19 -4.46
N THR A 218 -27.73 -10.93 -4.54
CA THR A 218 -28.77 -11.98 -4.49
C THR A 218 -30.05 -11.55 -5.20
N SER A 219 -30.56 -12.41 -6.09
CA SER A 219 -31.88 -12.26 -6.71
C SER A 219 -33.06 -12.46 -5.74
N GLU A 220 -32.79 -12.91 -4.51
CA GLU A 220 -33.77 -13.07 -3.43
C GLU A 220 -33.48 -12.09 -2.25
N PRO A 221 -33.47 -10.76 -2.45
CA PRO A 221 -33.13 -9.80 -1.38
C PRO A 221 -34.14 -9.86 -0.22
N LEU A 222 -35.41 -10.17 -0.52
CA LEU A 222 -36.49 -10.29 0.47
C LEU A 222 -36.25 -11.43 1.47
N ARG A 223 -35.50 -12.48 1.09
CA ARG A 223 -35.15 -13.60 1.98
C ARG A 223 -34.28 -13.18 3.17
N TYR A 224 -33.62 -12.03 3.05
CA TYR A 224 -32.76 -11.44 4.07
C TYR A 224 -33.35 -10.16 4.66
N GLN A 225 -34.59 -9.80 4.32
CA GLN A 225 -35.26 -8.62 4.84
C GLN A 225 -35.39 -8.71 6.37
N GLY A 226 -34.99 -7.64 7.07
CA GLY A 226 -34.95 -7.61 8.54
C GLY A 226 -33.75 -8.34 9.17
N ARG A 227 -32.88 -9.02 8.41
CA ARG A 227 -31.61 -9.57 8.91
C ARG A 227 -30.48 -8.59 8.69
N GLN A 228 -29.73 -8.25 9.74
CA GLN A 228 -28.43 -7.61 9.57
C GLN A 228 -27.39 -8.67 9.17
N LEU A 229 -26.64 -8.40 8.09
CA LEU A 229 -25.38 -9.08 7.85
C LEU A 229 -24.30 -8.41 8.69
N ASN A 230 -23.71 -9.16 9.62
CA ASN A 230 -22.59 -8.67 10.42
C ASN A 230 -21.41 -8.32 9.50
N GLY A 231 -21.09 -7.03 9.38
CA GLY A 231 -20.02 -6.56 8.49
C GLY A 231 -20.31 -6.67 6.99
N GLY A 232 -21.59 -6.68 6.57
CA GLY A 232 -21.95 -6.85 5.16
C GLY A 232 -23.14 -6.01 4.68
N ARG A 233 -23.22 -5.82 3.36
CA ARG A 233 -24.33 -5.15 2.65
C ARG A 233 -24.97 -6.12 1.65
N ILE A 234 -26.28 -5.99 1.48
CA ILE A 234 -27.06 -6.78 0.53
C ILE A 234 -27.39 -5.92 -0.67
N TYR A 235 -27.19 -6.48 -1.86
CA TYR A 235 -27.51 -5.88 -3.14
C TYR A 235 -28.45 -6.84 -3.91
N PRO A 236 -29.55 -6.32 -4.49
CA PRO A 236 -30.42 -7.08 -5.38
C PRO A 236 -29.75 -7.38 -6.73
#